data_AF-A0A3C1Z0Q8-F1
#
_entry.id   AF-A0A3C1Z0Q8-F1
#
_cell.length_a   1.000
_cell.length_b   1.000
_cell.length_c   1.000
_cell.angle_alpha   90.00
_cell.angle_beta   90.00
_cell.angle_gamma   90.00
#
_symmetry.space_group_name_H-M   'P 1'
#
loop_
_entity.id
_entity.type
_entity.pdbx_description
1 polymer ?
#
loop_
_entity_poly.entity_id
_entity_poly.type
_entity_poly.pdbx_seq_one_letter_code
_entity_poly.pdbx_strand_id
1 'polypeptide(L)'
;ENWMPLDTGATTGETMYFGSPQSQTLLRIYDKRLELQSKGQENYQDYGTRWELELKKDRAAQCARALATLDEADWKELVVGLLRSYVDFRQIPKDAEDEEQYRAPVLEWYALLTEGFQKGRLAQEQQVQTLQNVKRWVSDTLTPMLAVIVPPLEGKHGY
;
A
#
# COMPACT_ATOMS: atom_id res chain seq x y z
N GLU A 1 37.67 -13.34 -6.61
CA GLU A 1 37.12 -11.97 -6.55
C GLU A 1 35.72 -11.99 -5.97
N ASN A 2 35.55 -11.20 -4.91
CA ASN A 2 34.35 -10.80 -4.17
C ASN A 2 33.07 -11.66 -4.23
N TRP A 3 32.92 -12.51 -3.22
CA TRP A 3 31.62 -12.90 -2.68
C TRP A 3 31.24 -11.87 -1.60
N MET A 4 30.15 -11.12 -1.79
CA MET A 4 29.57 -10.34 -0.69
C MET A 4 28.98 -11.32 0.35
N PRO A 5 29.31 -11.17 1.64
CA PRO A 5 28.77 -12.04 2.67
C PRO A 5 27.27 -11.76 2.84
N LEU A 6 26.48 -12.84 2.95
CA LEU A 6 25.13 -12.80 3.50
C LEU A 6 25.28 -12.35 4.95
N ASP A 7 25.08 -11.06 5.19
CA ASP A 7 25.24 -10.45 6.50
C ASP A 7 24.21 -11.01 7.49
N THR A 8 24.70 -11.19 8.70
CA THR A 8 24.07 -11.71 9.88
C THR A 8 22.81 -10.94 10.31
N GLY A 9 21.65 -11.60 10.28
CA GLY A 9 20.67 -11.60 11.36
C GLY A 9 20.26 -10.28 12.04
N ALA A 10 19.89 -9.24 11.30
CA ALA A 10 19.06 -8.14 11.80
C ALA A 10 18.07 -7.69 10.70
N THR A 11 16.82 -8.18 10.76
CA THR A 11 15.79 -7.84 9.76
C THR A 11 15.30 -6.40 9.98
N THR A 12 15.87 -5.46 9.23
CA THR A 12 15.55 -4.03 9.29
C THR A 12 14.29 -3.71 8.46
N GLY A 13 13.08 -3.97 8.97
CA GLY A 13 11.83 -3.38 8.48
C GLY A 13 11.66 -3.18 6.97
N GLU A 14 12.05 -4.17 6.17
CA GLU A 14 12.12 -4.02 4.71
C GLU A 14 10.71 -3.84 4.14
N THR A 15 10.56 -2.79 3.31
CA THR A 15 9.33 -2.53 2.56
C THR A 15 9.55 -3.02 1.13
N MET A 16 8.76 -4.00 0.71
CA MET A 16 8.72 -4.47 -0.67
C MET A 16 7.72 -3.64 -1.47
N TYR A 17 8.15 -3.19 -2.65
CA TYR A 17 7.33 -2.48 -3.62
C TYR A 17 7.21 -3.31 -4.89
N PHE A 18 5.99 -3.55 -5.36
CA PHE A 18 5.73 -4.13 -6.68
C PHE A 18 5.03 -3.08 -7.53
N GLY A 19 5.67 -2.72 -8.63
CA GLY A 19 5.27 -1.59 -9.48
C GLY A 19 5.98 -0.28 -9.12
N SER A 20 5.75 0.74 -9.94
CA SER A 20 6.33 2.08 -9.75
C SER A 20 5.31 3.01 -9.06
N PRO A 21 5.74 3.98 -8.24
CA PRO A 21 4.85 4.99 -7.66
C PRO A 21 4.08 5.82 -8.70
N GLN A 22 4.56 5.90 -9.94
CA GLN A 22 3.94 6.62 -11.05
C GLN A 22 2.91 5.75 -11.82
N SER A 23 2.85 4.44 -11.56
CA SER A 23 1.89 3.54 -12.20
C SER A 23 0.47 3.76 -11.67
N GLN A 24 -0.52 3.14 -12.33
CA GLN A 24 -1.90 3.13 -11.84
C GLN A 24 -2.18 2.10 -10.74
N THR A 25 -1.25 1.15 -10.50
CA THR A 25 -1.37 0.12 -9.47
C THR A 25 -0.01 -0.12 -8.82
N LEU A 26 0.06 -0.02 -7.49
CA LEU A 26 1.25 -0.24 -6.69
C LEU A 26 0.90 -1.14 -5.51
N LEU A 27 1.69 -2.18 -5.26
CA LEU A 27 1.57 -3.00 -4.06
C LEU A 27 2.75 -2.73 -3.12
N ARG A 28 2.44 -2.53 -1.83
CA ARG A 28 3.42 -2.32 -0.77
C ARG A 28 3.24 -3.37 0.32
N ILE A 29 4.33 -4.02 0.72
CA ILE A 29 4.34 -5.01 1.80
C ILE A 29 5.43 -4.62 2.80
N TYR A 30 5.07 -4.40 4.07
CA TYR A 30 6.02 -3.94 5.07
C TYR A 30 5.59 -4.26 6.49
N ASP A 31 6.51 -4.16 7.44
CA ASP A 31 6.20 -4.29 8.88
C ASP A 31 5.59 -2.99 9.42
N LYS A 32 4.28 -2.99 9.63
CA LYS A 32 3.54 -1.83 10.13
C LYS A 32 3.89 -1.51 11.59
N ARG A 33 4.35 -2.49 12.38
CA ARG A 33 4.79 -2.25 13.75
C ARG A 33 6.02 -1.37 13.77
N LEU A 34 7.01 -1.68 12.95
CA LEU A 34 8.24 -0.90 12.84
C LEU A 34 7.97 0.51 12.30
N GLU A 35 7.06 0.64 11.32
CA GLU A 35 6.62 1.96 10.84
C GLU A 35 5.98 2.80 11.95
N LEU A 36 5.05 2.23 12.73
CA LEU A 36 4.37 2.93 13.81
C LEU A 36 5.29 3.23 15.01
N GLN A 37 6.17 2.28 15.35
CA GLN A 37 7.18 2.45 16.39
C GLN A 37 8.11 3.62 16.04
N SER A 38 8.58 3.72 14.79
CA SER A 38 9.40 4.85 14.32
C SER A 38 8.68 6.20 14.41
N LYS A 39 7.35 6.18 14.39
CA LYS A 39 6.48 7.36 14.53
C LYS A 39 6.03 7.62 15.97
N GLY A 40 6.54 6.85 16.94
CA GLY A 40 6.22 7.02 18.37
C GLY A 40 4.76 6.70 18.73
N GLN A 41 4.07 5.86 17.95
CA GLN A 41 2.69 5.44 18.26
C GLN A 41 2.72 4.34 19.32
N GLU A 42 1.90 4.45 20.37
CA GLU A 42 1.94 3.50 21.51
C GLU A 42 1.32 2.13 21.19
N ASN A 43 0.35 2.07 20.28
CA ASN A 43 -0.35 0.85 19.89
C ASN A 43 0.36 0.05 18.77
N TYR A 44 1.64 0.32 18.51
CA TYR A 44 2.38 -0.32 17.42
C TYR A 44 2.41 -1.85 17.51
N GLN A 45 2.31 -2.43 18.72
CA GLN A 45 2.40 -3.87 18.96
C GLN A 45 1.20 -4.65 18.43
N ASP A 46 0.05 -3.99 18.23
CA ASP A 46 -1.17 -4.62 17.73
C ASP A 46 -1.13 -4.90 16.23
N TYR A 47 -0.11 -4.40 15.54
CA TYR A 47 0.03 -4.50 14.09
C TYR A 47 0.98 -5.65 13.70
N GLY A 48 1.06 -5.94 12.40
CA GLY A 48 1.98 -6.92 11.84
C GLY A 48 2.42 -6.52 10.44
N THR A 49 2.66 -7.50 9.57
CA THR A 49 2.92 -7.24 8.15
C THR A 49 1.66 -6.69 7.48
N ARG A 50 1.76 -5.50 6.88
CA ARG A 50 0.67 -4.86 6.15
C ARG A 50 0.89 -4.98 4.65
N TRP A 51 -0.18 -5.35 3.94
CA TRP A 51 -0.27 -5.36 2.49
C TRP A 51 -1.17 -4.21 2.05
N GLU A 52 -0.65 -3.31 1.21
CA GLU A 52 -1.40 -2.18 0.65
C GLU A 52 -1.41 -2.25 -0.87
N LEU A 53 -2.58 -2.50 -1.45
CA LEU A 53 -2.81 -2.37 -2.88
C LEU A 53 -3.37 -0.97 -3.17
N GLU A 54 -2.56 -0.13 -3.78
CA GLU A 54 -2.91 1.23 -4.15
C GLU A 54 -3.33 1.28 -5.62
N LEU A 55 -4.53 1.78 -5.88
CA LEU A 55 -5.08 2.01 -7.22
C LEU A 55 -5.20 3.51 -7.47
N LYS A 56 -4.85 3.96 -8.67
CA LYS A 56 -4.90 5.38 -9.08
C LYS A 56 -5.72 5.56 -10.36
N LYS A 57 -6.16 6.79 -10.62
CA LYS A 57 -6.80 7.23 -11.88
C LYS A 57 -7.94 6.29 -12.30
N ASP A 58 -7.91 5.79 -13.53
CA ASP A 58 -8.97 4.97 -14.12
C ASP A 58 -9.13 3.64 -13.40
N ARG A 59 -8.04 3.04 -12.89
CA ARG A 59 -8.10 1.80 -12.10
C ARG A 59 -8.84 2.01 -10.78
N ALA A 60 -8.59 3.13 -10.10
CA ALA A 60 -9.33 3.49 -8.89
C ALA A 60 -10.83 3.70 -9.19
N ALA A 61 -11.16 4.43 -10.25
CA ALA A 61 -12.54 4.70 -10.63
C ALA A 61 -13.31 3.42 -11.01
N GLN A 62 -12.68 2.51 -11.75
CA GLN A 62 -13.27 1.22 -12.10
C GLN A 62 -13.50 0.34 -10.87
N CYS A 63 -12.50 0.25 -9.99
CA CYS A 63 -12.61 -0.53 -8.76
C CYS A 63 -13.71 0.04 -7.83
N ALA A 64 -13.77 1.36 -7.65
CA ALA A 64 -14.80 2.01 -6.84
C ALA A 64 -16.21 1.76 -7.38
N ARG A 65 -16.41 1.82 -8.71
CA ARG A 65 -17.70 1.50 -9.32
C ARG A 65 -18.09 0.04 -9.12
N ALA A 66 -17.15 -0.89 -9.27
CA ALA A 66 -17.39 -2.31 -9.01
C ALA A 66 -17.77 -2.53 -7.54
N LEU A 67 -16.98 -2.00 -6.59
CA LEU A 67 -17.23 -2.14 -5.16
C LEU A 67 -18.55 -1.54 -4.70
N ALA A 68 -19.00 -0.44 -5.31
CA ALA A 68 -20.25 0.22 -4.94
C ALA A 68 -21.52 -0.63 -5.20
N THR A 69 -21.40 -1.67 -6.03
CA THR A 69 -22.54 -2.51 -6.44
C THR A 69 -22.52 -3.92 -5.85
N LEU A 70 -21.46 -4.28 -5.13
CA LEU A 70 -21.23 -5.64 -4.63
C LEU A 70 -21.63 -5.79 -3.16
N ASP A 71 -22.03 -7.01 -2.79
CA ASP A 71 -22.28 -7.36 -1.40
C ASP A 71 -20.97 -7.68 -0.64
N GLU A 72 -21.09 -8.02 0.66
CA GLU A 72 -19.92 -8.29 1.50
C GLU A 72 -19.13 -9.55 1.08
N ALA A 73 -19.74 -10.52 0.40
CA ALA A 73 -19.01 -11.71 -0.05
C ALA A 73 -18.24 -11.39 -1.35
N ASP A 74 -18.93 -10.77 -2.30
CA ASP A 74 -18.41 -10.48 -3.63
C ASP A 74 -17.23 -9.50 -3.63
N TRP A 75 -17.22 -8.51 -2.71
CA TRP A 75 -16.08 -7.59 -2.63
C TRP A 75 -14.79 -8.27 -2.13
N LYS A 76 -14.89 -9.25 -1.23
CA LYS A 76 -13.70 -9.95 -0.69
C LYS A 76 -13.04 -10.76 -1.79
N GLU A 77 -13.86 -11.47 -2.55
CA GLU A 77 -13.40 -12.20 -3.72
C GLU A 77 -12.77 -11.27 -4.76
N LEU A 78 -13.41 -10.12 -5.04
CA LEU A 78 -12.86 -9.13 -5.97
C LEU A 78 -11.51 -8.58 -5.51
N VAL A 79 -11.39 -8.13 -4.25
CA VAL A 79 -10.16 -7.51 -3.74
C VAL A 79 -9.01 -8.51 -3.65
N VAL A 80 -9.29 -9.73 -3.16
CA VAL A 80 -8.28 -10.80 -3.12
C VAL A 80 -7.92 -11.26 -4.54
N GLY A 81 -8.88 -11.34 -5.45
CA GLY A 81 -8.65 -11.62 -6.86
C GLY A 81 -7.76 -10.56 -7.53
N LEU A 82 -8.02 -9.27 -7.27
CA LEU A 82 -7.18 -8.17 -7.75
C LEU A 82 -5.75 -8.29 -7.22
N LEU A 83 -5.57 -8.57 -5.93
CA LEU A 83 -4.25 -8.78 -5.34
C LEU A 83 -3.51 -9.95 -6.02
N ARG A 84 -4.17 -11.11 -6.16
CA ARG A 84 -3.60 -12.32 -6.77
C ARG A 84 -3.32 -12.16 -8.27
N SER A 85 -4.08 -11.31 -8.95
CA SER A 85 -3.82 -10.96 -10.36
C SER A 85 -2.61 -10.05 -10.52
N TYR A 86 -2.26 -9.30 -9.48
CA TYR A 86 -1.17 -8.34 -9.51
C TYR A 86 0.17 -8.95 -9.09
N VAL A 87 0.14 -9.83 -8.10
CA VAL A 87 1.31 -10.63 -7.67
C VAL A 87 0.86 -12.04 -7.37
N ASP A 88 1.62 -13.03 -7.83
CA ASP A 88 1.34 -14.44 -7.56
C ASP A 88 2.64 -15.16 -7.23
N PHE A 89 2.71 -15.72 -6.02
CA PHE A 89 3.89 -16.42 -5.53
C PHE A 89 3.75 -17.91 -5.78
N ARG A 90 4.60 -18.46 -6.65
CA ARG A 90 4.50 -19.84 -7.13
C ARG A 90 5.76 -20.64 -6.85
N GLN A 91 5.58 -21.94 -6.64
CA GLN A 91 6.68 -22.89 -6.49
C GLN A 91 7.28 -23.21 -7.85
N ILE A 92 8.19 -22.35 -8.32
CA ILE A 92 8.86 -22.50 -9.61
C ILE A 92 10.16 -23.32 -9.39
N PRO A 93 10.31 -24.50 -10.03
CA PRO A 93 11.59 -25.20 -10.09
C PRO A 93 12.66 -24.33 -10.74
N LYS A 94 13.92 -24.47 -10.31
CA LYS A 94 15.03 -23.65 -10.83
C LYS A 94 15.24 -23.81 -12.34
N ASP A 95 14.93 -24.99 -12.88
CA ASP A 95 15.14 -25.36 -14.27
C ASP A 95 13.83 -25.40 -15.07
N ALA A 96 12.77 -24.74 -14.58
CA ALA A 96 11.46 -24.76 -15.22
C ALA A 96 11.43 -23.86 -16.47
N GLU A 97 10.92 -24.43 -17.56
CA GLU A 97 10.63 -23.68 -18.78
C GLU A 97 9.48 -22.69 -18.53
N ASP A 98 9.42 -21.60 -19.31
CA ASP A 98 8.46 -20.51 -19.10
C ASP A 98 6.99 -21.02 -19.00
N GLU A 99 6.60 -22.01 -19.82
CA GLU A 99 5.26 -22.59 -19.78
C GLU A 99 4.95 -23.33 -18.46
N GLU A 100 5.96 -23.96 -17.86
CA GLU A 100 5.85 -24.67 -16.58
C GLU A 100 5.73 -23.68 -15.42
N GLN A 101 6.36 -22.51 -15.53
CA GLN A 101 6.25 -21.44 -14.53
C GLN A 101 4.81 -20.93 -14.40
N TYR A 102 4.09 -20.78 -15.51
CA TYR A 102 2.66 -20.37 -15.51
C TYR A 102 1.70 -21.44 -15.01
N ARG A 103 2.13 -22.71 -14.92
CA ARG A 103 1.34 -23.81 -14.37
C ARG A 103 1.80 -24.23 -12.97
N ALA A 104 2.90 -23.66 -12.50
CA ALA A 104 3.44 -23.95 -11.18
C ALA A 104 2.38 -23.69 -10.10
N PRO A 105 2.28 -24.58 -9.09
CA PRO A 105 1.33 -24.40 -8.00
C PRO A 105 1.70 -23.17 -7.17
N VAL A 106 0.67 -22.55 -6.62
CA VAL A 106 0.80 -21.42 -5.68
C VAL A 106 1.54 -21.91 -4.43
N LEU A 107 2.44 -21.10 -3.87
CA LEU A 107 3.10 -21.42 -2.61
C LEU A 107 2.07 -21.53 -1.48
N GLU A 108 2.21 -22.56 -0.64
CA GLU A 108 1.25 -22.87 0.43
C GLU A 108 1.02 -21.68 1.37
N TRP A 109 2.09 -21.00 1.81
CA TRP A 109 1.98 -19.82 2.67
C TRP A 109 1.18 -18.69 2.02
N TYR A 110 1.28 -18.53 0.69
CA TYR A 110 0.58 -17.47 -0.03
C TYR A 110 -0.89 -17.83 -0.25
N ALA A 111 -1.18 -19.12 -0.52
CA ALA A 111 -2.54 -19.63 -0.54
C ALA A 111 -3.25 -19.37 0.80
N LEU A 112 -2.64 -19.82 1.91
CA LEU A 112 -3.15 -19.62 3.27
C LEU A 112 -3.38 -18.14 3.60
N LEU A 113 -2.45 -17.26 3.22
CA LEU A 113 -2.57 -15.82 3.42
C LEU A 113 -3.80 -15.24 2.69
N THR A 114 -3.94 -15.54 1.40
CA THR A 114 -5.03 -15.00 0.58
C THR A 114 -6.40 -15.57 0.95
N GLU A 115 -6.48 -16.84 1.35
CA GLU A 115 -7.69 -17.42 1.95
C GLU A 115 -8.02 -16.77 3.30
N GLY A 116 -7.00 -16.43 4.10
CA GLY A 116 -7.14 -15.66 5.33
C GLY A 116 -7.75 -14.28 5.07
N PHE A 117 -7.30 -13.58 4.03
CA PHE A 117 -7.85 -12.28 3.64
C PHE A 117 -9.33 -12.37 3.26
N GLN A 118 -9.76 -13.43 2.57
CA GLN A 118 -11.18 -13.66 2.25
C GLN A 118 -12.07 -13.83 3.49
N LYS A 119 -11.49 -14.26 4.63
CA LYS A 119 -12.22 -14.39 5.91
C LYS A 119 -12.28 -13.07 6.69
N GLY A 120 -11.47 -12.08 6.33
CA GLY A 120 -11.48 -10.76 6.95
C GLY A 120 -12.83 -10.06 6.78
N ARG A 121 -13.25 -9.27 7.78
CA ARG A 121 -14.42 -8.39 7.65
C ARG A 121 -13.97 -7.00 7.25
N LEU A 122 -14.78 -6.32 6.45
CA LEU A 122 -14.57 -4.90 6.20
C LEU A 122 -14.87 -4.15 7.50
N ALA A 123 -13.83 -3.77 8.24
CA ALA A 123 -13.98 -2.75 9.26
C ALA A 123 -14.12 -1.42 8.54
N GLN A 124 -15.35 -0.89 8.45
CA GLN A 124 -15.53 0.51 8.10
C GLN A 124 -15.09 1.34 9.31
N GLU A 125 -13.79 1.59 9.40
CA GLU A 125 -13.29 2.62 10.32
C GLU A 125 -13.87 3.95 9.85
N GLN A 126 -14.72 4.54 10.69
CA GLN A 126 -15.17 5.89 10.50
C GLN A 126 -13.92 6.78 10.57
N GLN A 127 -13.47 7.30 9.43
CA GLN A 127 -12.38 8.27 9.45
C GLN A 127 -12.86 9.51 10.19
N VAL A 128 -12.54 9.59 11.48
CA VAL A 128 -12.68 10.80 12.25
C VAL A 128 -11.62 11.76 11.73
N GLN A 129 -12.03 12.65 10.82
CA GLN A 129 -11.23 13.79 10.39
C GLN A 129 -10.93 14.63 11.63
N THR A 130 -9.72 14.50 12.18
CA THR A 130 -9.29 15.38 13.26
C THR A 130 -9.11 16.79 12.69
N LEU A 131 -9.37 17.82 13.52
CA LEU A 131 -9.17 19.23 13.13
C LEU A 131 -7.74 19.48 12.59
N GLN A 132 -6.76 18.71 13.08
CA GLN A 132 -5.36 18.72 12.63
C GLN A 132 -5.22 18.23 11.18
N ASN A 133 -5.89 17.13 10.81
CA ASN A 133 -5.86 16.58 9.46
C ASN A 133 -6.54 17.52 8.46
N VAL A 134 -7.65 18.15 8.86
CA VAL A 134 -8.32 19.18 8.04
C VAL A 134 -7.41 20.38 7.83
N LYS A 135 -6.77 20.90 8.90
CA LYS A 135 -5.82 22.02 8.78
C LYS A 135 -4.64 21.69 7.86
N ARG A 136 -4.09 20.48 7.94
CA ARG A 136 -3.00 20.04 7.09
C ARG A 136 -3.44 19.93 5.62
N TRP A 137 -4.59 19.30 5.36
CA TRP A 137 -5.15 19.22 4.01
C TRP A 137 -5.44 20.60 3.41
N VAL A 138 -6.01 21.51 4.20
CA VAL A 138 -6.24 22.91 3.79
C VAL A 138 -4.91 23.60 3.47
N SER A 139 -3.88 23.43 4.30
CA SER A 139 -2.56 23.97 4.02
C SER A 139 -1.98 23.39 2.73
N ASP A 140 -1.88 22.07 2.62
CA ASP A 140 -1.22 21.42 1.48
C ASP A 140 -1.93 21.69 0.14
N THR A 141 -3.26 21.84 0.17
CA THR A 141 -4.07 22.06 -1.03
C THR A 141 -4.19 23.53 -1.39
N LEU A 142 -4.34 24.43 -0.40
CA LEU A 142 -4.54 25.85 -0.66
C LEU A 142 -3.24 26.65 -0.70
N THR A 143 -2.15 26.20 -0.08
CA THR A 143 -0.86 26.92 -0.09
C THR A 143 -0.33 27.17 -1.52
N PRO A 144 -0.35 26.21 -2.46
CA PRO A 144 0.07 26.47 -3.84
C PRO A 144 -0.81 27.50 -4.54
N MET A 145 -2.12 27.51 -4.27
CA MET A 145 -3.07 28.46 -4.86
C MET A 145 -2.95 29.86 -4.23
N LEU A 146 -2.75 29.93 -2.91
CA LEU A 146 -2.54 31.18 -2.18
C LEU A 146 -1.20 31.83 -2.55
N ALA A 147 -0.14 31.05 -2.79
CA ALA A 147 1.14 31.56 -3.27
C ALA A 147 1.05 32.22 -4.66
N VAL A 148 0.05 31.87 -5.46
CA VAL A 148 -0.22 32.48 -6.77
C VAL A 148 -1.07 33.75 -6.65
N ILE A 149 -1.95 33.84 -5.65
CA ILE A 149 -2.91 34.94 -5.49
C ILE A 149 -2.36 36.06 -4.58
N VAL A 150 -1.51 35.73 -3.61
CA VAL A 150 -0.91 36.69 -2.70
C VAL A 150 0.40 37.20 -3.34
N PRO A 151 0.48 38.49 -3.73
CA PRO A 151 1.74 39.06 -4.18
C PRO A 151 2.78 38.91 -3.07
N PRO A 152 4.08 38.72 -3.39
CA PRO A 152 5.12 38.88 -2.40
C PRO A 152 4.90 40.24 -1.74
N LEU A 153 4.78 40.26 -0.40
CA LEU A 153 4.77 41.52 0.32
C LEU A 153 6.17 42.13 0.16
N GLU A 154 6.36 42.92 -0.90
CA GLU A 154 7.52 43.76 -1.07
C GLU A 154 7.57 44.69 0.14
N GLY A 155 8.59 44.48 0.97
CA GLY A 155 8.87 45.31 2.12
C GLY A 155 9.04 46.75 1.67
N LYS A 156 8.05 47.60 1.99
CA LYS A 156 8.28 49.04 2.09
C LYS A 156 9.12 49.29 3.34
N HIS A 157 10.44 49.24 3.18
CA HIS A 157 11.32 49.98 4.07
C HIS A 157 11.16 51.47 3.77
N GLY A 158 10.40 52.14 4.62
CA GLY A 158 10.48 53.57 4.82
C GLY A 158 10.41 53.80 6.32
N TYR A 159 11.56 53.97 6.95
CA TYR A 159 11.98 55.11 7.79
C TYR A 159 13.47 54.97 8.09
#